data_AF-A0A0K1QB95-F1
#
_entry.id   AF-A0A0K1QB95-F1
#
_cell.length_a   1.000
_cell.length_b   1.000
_cell.length_c   1.000
_cell.angle_alpha   90.00
_cell.angle_beta   90.00
_cell.angle_gamma   90.00
#
_symmetry.space_group_name_H-M   'P 1'
#
loop_
_entity.id
_entity.type
_entity.pdbx_description
1 polymer ?
#
loop_
_entity_poly.entity_id
_entity_poly.type
_entity_poly.pdbx_seq_one_letter_code
_entity_poly.pdbx_strand_id
1 'polypeptide(L)'
;MSELPKGFVAASHSVLFEDTESVRCDVCAEHLSNSSSDTNGDEGYDVQGRGLLVWTRGDERRYQEPPLCPSCAAAIGVSALQRWEIEEEEG
;
A
#
# COMPACT_ATOMS: atom_id res chain seq x y z
N MET A 1 -13.61 -26.22 38.07
CA MET A 1 -13.59 -26.01 36.60
C MET A 1 -14.26 -24.68 36.36
N SER A 2 -13.49 -23.64 36.06
CA SER A 2 -14.01 -22.26 35.90
C SER A 2 -14.66 -22.14 34.53
N GLU A 3 -15.94 -21.78 34.48
CA GLU A 3 -16.64 -21.48 33.24
C GLU A 3 -16.13 -20.14 32.69
N LEU A 4 -15.59 -20.14 31.46
CA LEU A 4 -15.22 -18.91 30.76
C LEU A 4 -16.52 -18.24 30.28
N PRO A 5 -16.69 -16.91 30.47
CA PRO A 5 -17.86 -16.21 29.98
C PRO A 5 -17.91 -16.30 28.45
N LYS A 6 -19.04 -16.81 27.92
CA LYS A 6 -19.32 -16.80 26.48
C LYS A 6 -19.56 -15.35 26.06
N GLY A 7 -18.53 -14.70 25.51
CA GLY A 7 -18.70 -13.42 24.83
C GLY A 7 -19.56 -13.60 23.57
N PHE A 8 -20.45 -12.66 23.31
CA PHE A 8 -21.12 -12.54 22.02
C PHE A 8 -20.57 -11.32 21.28
N VAL A 9 -20.47 -11.43 19.96
CA VAL A 9 -20.11 -10.32 19.07
C VAL A 9 -21.38 -9.93 18.32
N ALA A 10 -21.73 -8.65 18.35
CA ALA A 10 -22.85 -8.10 17.60
C ALA A 10 -22.32 -7.11 16.56
N ALA A 11 -22.58 -7.37 15.29
CA ALA A 11 -22.38 -6.43 14.20
C ALA A 11 -23.71 -5.72 13.93
N SER A 12 -23.67 -4.40 13.75
CA SER A 12 -24.84 -3.57 13.44
C SER A 12 -24.71 -2.94 12.05
N HIS A 13 -25.77 -2.32 11.54
CA HIS A 13 -25.72 -1.58 10.28
C HIS A 13 -24.71 -0.42 10.28
N SER A 14 -24.23 0.01 11.46
CA SER A 14 -23.14 1.01 11.57
C SER A 14 -21.86 0.59 10.83
N VAL A 15 -21.55 -0.70 10.73
CA VAL A 15 -20.37 -1.22 9.99
C VAL A 15 -20.48 -0.94 8.48
N LEU A 16 -21.69 -0.79 7.95
CA LEU A 16 -21.90 -0.48 6.53
C LEU A 16 -21.68 1.01 6.20
N PHE A 17 -21.65 1.87 7.22
CA PHE A 17 -21.54 3.32 7.10
C PHE A 17 -20.33 3.89 7.86
N GLU A 18 -19.53 3.03 8.48
CA GLU A 18 -18.20 3.40 8.94
C GLU A 18 -17.40 3.74 7.69
N ASP A 19 -16.79 4.94 7.65
CA ASP A 19 -15.97 5.38 6.51
C ASP A 19 -14.93 4.31 6.22
N THR A 20 -15.26 3.47 5.23
CA THR A 20 -14.43 2.34 4.86
C THR A 20 -13.18 2.90 4.25
N GLU A 21 -12.07 2.45 4.83
CA GLU A 21 -10.76 2.38 4.22
C GLU A 21 -9.97 3.68 4.28
N SER A 22 -9.49 3.97 5.49
CA SER A 22 -8.13 4.49 5.58
C SER A 22 -7.19 3.47 4.92
N VAL A 23 -6.86 3.69 3.64
CA VAL A 23 -5.90 2.87 2.93
C VAL A 23 -4.57 2.97 3.67
N ARG A 24 -3.88 1.87 3.89
CA ARG A 24 -2.58 1.88 4.57
C ARG A 24 -1.47 1.59 3.56
N CYS A 25 -0.31 2.15 3.79
CA CYS A 25 0.89 1.75 3.06
C CYS A 25 1.19 0.28 3.35
N ASP A 26 1.33 -0.54 2.31
CA ASP A 26 1.62 -1.97 2.46
C ASP A 26 3.01 -2.25 3.10
N VAL A 27 3.88 -1.25 3.15
CA VAL A 27 5.25 -1.38 3.69
C VAL A 27 5.35 -0.88 5.13
N CYS A 28 4.90 0.35 5.40
CA CYS A 28 5.04 0.97 6.73
C CYS A 28 3.75 1.03 7.55
N ALA A 29 2.63 0.54 6.99
CA ALA A 29 1.28 0.58 7.59
C ALA A 29 0.72 1.99 7.89
N GLU A 30 1.41 3.04 7.44
CA GLU A 30 0.97 4.43 7.60
C GLU A 30 -0.33 4.70 6.84
N HIS A 31 -1.20 5.51 7.43
CA HIS A 31 -2.46 5.89 6.82
C HIS A 31 -2.22 6.76 5.59
N LEU A 32 -2.76 6.35 4.45
CA LEU A 32 -2.83 7.13 3.23
C LEU A 32 -4.15 7.91 3.27
N SER A 33 -4.05 9.24 3.20
CA SER A 33 -5.23 10.06 3.01
C SER A 33 -5.74 9.86 1.59
N ASN A 34 -7.00 9.45 1.44
CA ASN A 34 -7.69 9.38 0.15
C ASN A 34 -8.00 10.82 -0.32
N SER A 35 -6.98 11.64 -0.59
CA SER A 35 -7.15 13.00 -1.10
C SER A 35 -7.36 12.96 -2.61
N SER A 36 -8.46 12.33 -3.04
CA SER A 36 -8.94 12.38 -4.43
C SER A 36 -10.05 13.42 -4.64
N SER A 37 -10.20 14.42 -3.76
CA SER A 37 -11.17 15.50 -3.92
C SER A 37 -10.59 16.83 -3.45
N ASP A 38 -10.29 17.66 -4.46
CA ASP A 38 -10.46 19.12 -4.53
C ASP A 38 -9.51 20.08 -3.80
N THR A 39 -8.60 20.63 -4.63
CA THR A 39 -8.41 22.08 -4.88
C THR A 39 -7.76 22.91 -3.76
N ASN A 40 -6.54 23.38 -4.01
CA ASN A 40 -6.24 24.78 -4.36
C ASN A 40 -4.75 24.87 -4.73
N GLY A 41 -4.44 25.69 -5.72
CA GLY A 41 -3.15 25.70 -6.38
C GLY A 41 -1.95 25.99 -5.48
N ASP A 42 -0.82 25.66 -6.08
CA ASP A 42 0.55 26.10 -5.80
C ASP A 42 1.49 25.02 -5.24
N GLU A 43 2.60 24.88 -5.96
CA GLU A 43 3.81 24.10 -5.65
C GLU A 43 3.71 22.57 -5.74
N GLY A 44 3.83 22.09 -6.98
CA GLY A 44 3.66 20.68 -7.34
C GLY A 44 4.76 19.74 -6.87
N TYR A 45 4.37 18.74 -6.06
CA TYR A 45 5.00 17.41 -5.97
C TYR A 45 4.00 16.33 -5.52
N ASP A 46 2.71 16.50 -5.77
CA ASP A 46 1.67 15.53 -5.33
C ASP A 46 1.53 14.35 -6.31
N VAL A 47 2.66 13.75 -6.70
CA VAL A 47 2.64 12.46 -7.41
C VAL A 47 2.49 11.39 -6.35
N GLN A 48 1.25 10.95 -6.12
CA GLN A 48 1.01 9.73 -5.37
C GLN A 48 1.77 8.60 -6.08
N GLY A 49 2.80 8.08 -5.41
CA GLY A 49 3.63 7.02 -5.96
C GLY A 49 2.78 5.79 -6.24
N ARG A 50 2.55 5.48 -7.52
CA ARG A 50 1.93 4.21 -7.93
C ARG A 50 3.06 3.19 -8.08
N GLY A 51 3.12 2.24 -7.16
CA GLY A 51 4.05 1.11 -7.25
C GLY A 51 3.39 -0.06 -7.99
N LEU A 52 4.18 -0.80 -8.76
CA LEU A 52 3.77 -2.05 -9.39
C LEU A 52 4.74 -3.16 -8.96
N LEU A 53 4.25 -4.10 -8.17
CA LEU A 53 4.99 -5.33 -7.88
C LEU A 53 4.72 -6.32 -9.02
N VAL A 54 5.80 -6.82 -9.61
CA VAL A 54 5.75 -7.84 -10.66
C VAL A 54 6.39 -9.11 -10.13
N TRP A 55 5.63 -10.20 -10.15
CA TRP A 55 6.12 -11.53 -9.84
C TRP A 55 6.15 -12.38 -11.10
N THR A 56 7.27 -13.07 -11.33
CA THR A 56 7.42 -14.01 -12.44
C THR A 56 7.78 -15.40 -11.91
N ARG A 57 7.14 -16.43 -12.45
CA ARG A 57 7.48 -17.84 -12.17
C ARG A 57 7.26 -18.69 -13.42
N GLY A 58 8.34 -19.04 -14.11
CA GLY A 58 8.24 -19.65 -15.43
C GLY A 58 7.51 -18.70 -16.38
N ASP A 59 6.40 -19.16 -16.97
CA ASP A 59 5.56 -18.36 -17.86
C ASP A 59 4.50 -17.51 -17.12
N GLU A 60 4.35 -17.70 -15.81
CA GLU A 60 3.37 -16.94 -15.02
C GLU A 60 3.90 -15.53 -14.71
N ARG A 61 3.07 -14.52 -14.98
CA ARG A 61 3.29 -13.13 -14.56
C ARG A 61 2.11 -12.63 -13.76
N ARG A 62 2.35 -12.13 -12.55
CA ARG A 62 1.35 -11.45 -11.72
C ARG A 62 1.76 -10.01 -11.47
N TYR A 63 0.76 -9.15 -11.47
CA TYR A 63 0.88 -7.72 -11.29
C TYR A 63 0.03 -7.33 -10.08
N GLN A 64 0.62 -6.57 -9.16
CA GLN A 64 -0.07 -6.02 -8.00
C GLN A 64 0.29 -4.54 -7.89
N GLU A 65 -0.72 -3.69 -7.74
CA GLU A 65 -0.55 -2.26 -7.45
C GLU A 65 -0.82 -2.03 -5.96
N PRO A 66 0.16 -2.27 -5.06
CA PRO A 66 -0.04 -2.04 -3.64
C PRO A 66 -0.14 -0.54 -3.35
N PRO A 67 -0.99 -0.14 -2.38
CA PRO A 67 -0.98 1.22 -1.87
C PRO A 67 0.34 1.51 -1.14
N LEU A 68 1.08 2.53 -1.56
CA LEU A 68 2.35 2.94 -0.95
C LEU A 68 2.35 4.42 -0.62
N CYS A 69 2.96 4.80 0.50
CA CYS A 69 3.27 6.21 0.76
C CYS A 69 4.42 6.67 -0.14
N PRO A 70 4.57 8.00 -0.40
CA PRO A 70 5.61 8.52 -1.29
C PRO A 70 7.03 8.08 -0.90
N SER A 71 7.32 7.99 0.41
CA SER A 71 8.62 7.57 0.92
C SER A 71 8.93 6.10 0.57
N CYS A 72 7.99 5.19 0.84
CA CYS A 72 8.17 3.77 0.55
C CYS A 72 8.22 3.49 -0.95
N ALA A 73 7.40 4.18 -1.76
CA ALA A 73 7.44 4.06 -3.21
C ALA A 73 8.81 4.46 -3.78
N ALA A 74 9.36 5.60 -3.33
CA ALA A 74 10.68 6.05 -3.76
C ALA A 74 11.80 5.10 -3.30
N ALA A 75 11.78 4.64 -2.05
CA ALA A 75 12.80 3.73 -1.51
C ALA A 75 12.86 2.39 -2.28
N ILE A 76 11.70 1.82 -2.61
CA ILE A 76 11.61 0.59 -3.42
C ILE A 76 12.11 0.85 -4.83
N GLY A 77 11.67 1.94 -5.47
CA GLY A 77 12.09 2.30 -6.83
C GLY A 77 13.62 2.46 -6.95
N VAL A 78 14.23 3.19 -6.02
CA VAL A 78 15.70 3.38 -5.99
C VAL A 78 16.42 2.05 -5.74
N SER A 79 15.92 1.23 -4.80
CA SER A 79 16.54 -0.07 -4.49
C SER A 79 16.46 -1.04 -5.68
N ALA A 80 15.37 -1.02 -6.45
CA ALA A 80 15.22 -1.81 -7.66
C ALA A 80 16.22 -1.38 -8.75
N LEU A 81 16.35 -0.07 -8.98
CA LEU A 81 17.30 0.49 -9.95
C LEU A 81 18.75 0.15 -9.59
N GLN A 82 19.14 0.31 -8.32
CA GLN A 82 20.48 -0.03 -7.86
C GLN A 82 20.80 -1.52 -8.07
N ARG A 83 19.82 -2.41 -7.88
CA ARG A 83 20.03 -3.84 -8.08
C ARG A 83 20.23 -4.18 -9.57
N TRP A 84 19.53 -3.49 -10.47
CA TRP A 84 19.76 -3.64 -11.90
C TRP A 84 21.14 -3.15 -12.32
N GLU A 85 21.61 -2.02 -11.80
CA GLU A 85 22.97 -1.52 -12.07
C GLU A 85 24.05 -2.52 -11.63
N ILE A 86 23.87 -3.19 -10.49
CA ILE A 86 24.80 -4.23 -10.00
C ILE A 86 24.81 -5.47 -10.90
N GLU A 87 23.64 -5.89 -11.40
CA GLU A 87 23.53 -7.05 -12.31
C GLU A 87 24.18 -6.79 -13.69
N GLU A 88 24.26 -5.53 -14.14
CA GLU A 88 24.92 -5.16 -15.40
C GLU A 88 26.46 -5.11 -15.29
N GLU A 89 27.02 -4.86 -14.10
CA GLU A 89 28.48 -4.78 -13.90
C GLU A 89 29.15 -6.17 -13.77
N GLU A 90 28.40 -7.21 -13.42
CA GLU A 90 28.88 -8.59 -13.29
C GLU A 90 28.74 -9.43 -14.59
N GLY A 91 28.38 -8.78 -15.71
CA GLY A 91 28.16 -9.40 -17.04
C GLY A 91 29.32 -9.28 -18.02
#